data_AF-A0A1F1Z3P2-F1
#
_entry.id   AF-A0A1F1Z3P2-F1
#
_cell.length_a   1.000
_cell.length_b   1.000
_cell.length_c   1.000
_cell.angle_alpha   90.00
_cell.angle_beta   90.00
_cell.angle_gamma   90.00
#
_symmetry.space_group_name_H-M   'P 1'
#
loop_
_entity.id
_entity.type
_entity.pdbx_description
1 polymer ?
#
loop_
_entity_poly.entity_id
_entity_poly.type
_entity_poly.pdbx_seq_one_letter_code
_entity_poly.pdbx_strand_id
1 'polypeptide(L)'
;MISHQEIQSALSARLDGEDAALENEVIDAHLAQCLQCQQFWDEALRLRSQMQLRDVGRTSAPPNLNDVILAGVNDPWRKLEQRRMVTLAIGRVALVAMAIVWLAWAVQAVVAATTDPMVTSFAAVRLGVATALGLCAWRPSQVPGVLLVVGTMFTFTVGFAVRDAIMGTGEFGFDGIVIPLVSALALVWTWVADRGIEVRRAWSYLSANPY
;
A
#
# COMPACT_ATOMS: atom_id res chain seq x y z
N MET A 1 16.81 -47.21 38.41
CA MET A 1 16.88 -48.20 37.32
C MET A 1 16.11 -47.60 36.17
N ILE A 2 16.77 -47.27 35.07
CA ILE A 2 16.10 -46.67 33.91
C ILE A 2 15.19 -47.73 33.32
N SER A 3 13.93 -47.40 33.13
CA SER A 3 12.94 -48.30 32.55
C SER A 3 13.11 -48.38 31.03
N HIS A 4 12.72 -49.51 30.44
CA HIS A 4 12.77 -49.68 28.98
C HIS A 4 11.85 -48.68 28.27
N GLN A 5 10.76 -48.25 28.92
CA GLN A 5 9.81 -47.28 28.39
C GLN A 5 10.41 -45.87 28.26
N GLU A 6 11.22 -45.44 29.23
CA GLU A 6 11.94 -44.16 29.18
C GLU A 6 12.93 -44.14 27.99
N ILE A 7 13.62 -45.25 27.76
CA ILE A 7 14.59 -45.37 26.68
C ILE A 7 13.92 -45.43 25.31
N GLN A 8 12.80 -46.13 25.19
CA GLN A 8 11.99 -46.13 23.96
C GLN A 8 11.43 -44.73 23.64
N SER A 9 10.98 -43.97 24.66
CA SER A 9 10.52 -42.60 24.47
C SER A 9 11.65 -41.67 24.00
N ALA A 10 12.85 -41.82 24.56
CA ALA A 10 14.02 -41.05 24.16
C ALA A 10 14.49 -41.40 22.73
N LEU A 11 14.41 -42.69 22.34
CA LEU A 11 14.68 -43.14 20.97
C LEU A 11 13.66 -42.58 19.96
N SER A 12 12.38 -42.47 20.35
CA SER A 12 11.34 -41.84 19.51
C SER A 12 11.60 -40.35 19.31
N ALA A 13 11.87 -39.60 20.39
CA ALA A 13 12.19 -38.17 20.32
C ALA A 13 13.39 -37.91 19.39
N ARG A 14 14.42 -38.76 19.48
CA ARG A 14 15.59 -38.71 18.60
C ARG A 14 15.26 -38.95 17.12
N LEU A 15 14.24 -39.78 16.83
CA LEU A 15 13.81 -40.06 15.46
C LEU A 15 13.07 -38.86 14.83
N ASP A 16 12.33 -38.12 15.65
CA ASP A 16 11.55 -36.93 15.27
C ASP A 16 12.36 -35.63 15.27
N GLY A 17 13.60 -35.68 15.80
CA GLY A 17 14.50 -34.52 15.90
C GLY A 17 14.20 -33.61 17.10
N GLU A 18 13.47 -34.13 18.08
CA GLU A 18 13.19 -33.45 19.35
C GLU A 18 14.28 -33.77 20.39
N ASP A 19 14.44 -32.89 21.38
CA ASP A 19 15.41 -33.08 22.46
C ASP A 19 14.95 -34.21 23.40
N ALA A 20 15.80 -35.23 23.57
CA ALA A 20 15.54 -36.34 24.48
C ALA A 20 15.75 -35.93 25.95
N ALA A 21 14.91 -36.46 26.85
CA ALA A 21 15.02 -36.22 28.29
C ALA A 21 16.23 -36.91 28.96
N LEU A 22 16.87 -37.86 28.26
CA LEU A 22 18.06 -38.58 28.72
C LEU A 22 19.27 -38.20 27.87
N GLU A 23 20.46 -38.21 28.50
CA GLU A 23 21.72 -38.01 27.79
C GLU A 23 21.96 -39.12 26.75
N ASN A 24 22.45 -38.73 25.58
CA ASN A 24 22.70 -39.66 24.47
C ASN A 24 23.65 -40.81 24.85
N GLU A 25 24.63 -40.56 25.72
CA GLU A 25 25.58 -41.58 26.18
C GLU A 25 24.90 -42.70 26.98
N VAL A 26 23.89 -42.35 27.78
CA VAL A 26 23.12 -43.30 28.59
C VAL A 26 22.20 -44.15 27.71
N ILE A 27 21.60 -43.52 26.69
CA ILE A 27 20.75 -44.19 25.69
C ILE A 27 21.60 -45.19 24.89
N ASP A 28 22.76 -44.76 24.38
CA ASP A 28 23.64 -45.59 23.55
C ASP A 28 24.24 -46.77 24.36
N ALA A 29 24.61 -46.53 25.62
CA ALA A 29 25.11 -47.58 26.51
C ALA A 29 24.06 -48.66 26.81
N HIS A 30 22.80 -48.26 27.02
CA HIS A 30 21.72 -49.23 27.22
C HIS A 30 21.33 -49.94 25.92
N LEU A 31 21.31 -49.24 24.80
CA LEU A 31 21.01 -49.81 23.49
C LEU A 31 22.05 -50.87 23.09
N ALA A 32 23.32 -50.71 23.48
CA ALA A 32 24.36 -51.72 23.24
C ALA A 32 24.13 -53.04 24.01
N GLN A 33 23.43 -53.00 25.14
CA GLN A 33 23.30 -54.14 26.07
C GLN A 33 21.90 -54.76 26.08
N CYS A 34 20.87 -54.04 25.62
CA CYS A 34 19.48 -54.47 25.71
C CYS A 34 18.89 -54.90 24.36
N LEU A 35 18.61 -56.20 24.22
CA LEU A 35 18.06 -56.78 23.00
C LEU A 35 16.64 -56.30 22.65
N GLN A 36 15.82 -55.96 23.66
CA GLN A 36 14.47 -55.44 23.44
C GLN A 36 14.47 -54.03 22.84
N CYS A 37 15.37 -53.16 23.31
CA CYS A 37 15.48 -51.79 22.80
C CYS A 37 16.10 -51.78 21.39
N GLN A 38 16.99 -52.72 21.07
CA GLN A 38 17.51 -52.92 19.71
C GLN A 38 16.38 -53.31 18.72
N GLN A 39 15.52 -54.26 19.11
CA GLN A 39 14.39 -54.67 18.28
C GLN A 39 13.41 -53.51 18.02
N PHE A 40 13.08 -52.74 19.04
CA PHE A 40 12.21 -51.56 18.91
C PHE A 40 12.81 -50.53 17.95
N TRP A 41 14.12 -50.26 18.06
CA TRP A 41 14.82 -49.31 17.20
C TRP A 41 14.83 -49.76 15.74
N ASP A 42 15.11 -51.03 15.48
CA ASP A 42 15.09 -51.60 14.13
C ASP A 42 13.69 -51.54 13.49
N GLU A 43 12.64 -51.80 14.27
CA GLU A 43 11.26 -51.74 13.81
C GLU A 43 10.83 -50.29 13.49
N ALA A 44 11.22 -49.33 14.33
CA ALA A 44 10.98 -47.91 14.09
C ALA A 44 11.68 -47.41 12.81
N LEU A 45 12.94 -47.81 12.58
CA LEU A 45 13.67 -47.47 11.35
C LEU A 45 13.05 -48.10 10.10
N ARG A 46 12.58 -49.35 10.20
CA ARG A 46 11.85 -50.01 9.10
C ARG A 46 10.56 -49.27 8.76
N LEU A 47 9.76 -48.89 9.76
CA LEU A 47 8.52 -48.15 9.56
C LEU A 47 8.77 -46.79 8.91
N ARG A 48 9.78 -46.05 9.38
CA ARG A 48 10.20 -44.76 8.79
C ARG A 48 10.58 -44.93 7.32
N SER A 49 11.34 -45.97 6.99
CA SER A 49 11.73 -46.25 5.60
C SER A 49 10.50 -46.53 4.73
N GLN A 50 9.52 -47.29 5.23
CA GLN A 50 8.28 -47.59 4.50
C GLN A 50 7.43 -46.34 4.27
N MET A 51 7.38 -45.41 5.23
CA MET A 51 6.70 -44.12 5.07
C MET A 51 7.44 -43.18 4.11
N GLN A 52 8.76 -43.17 4.14
CA GLN A 52 9.60 -42.38 3.22
C GLN A 52 9.49 -42.85 1.77
N LEU A 53 9.18 -44.13 1.52
CA LEU A 53 8.97 -44.65 0.15
C LEU A 53 7.66 -44.18 -0.52
N ARG A 54 6.77 -43.45 0.17
CA ARG A 54 5.63 -42.79 -0.49
C ARG A 54 6.01 -41.46 -1.16
N ASP A 55 7.26 -41.02 -0.96
CA ASP A 55 7.88 -39.85 -1.59
C ASP A 55 8.69 -40.24 -2.86
N VAL A 56 8.40 -41.43 -3.44
CA VAL A 56 9.04 -41.94 -4.65
C VAL A 56 8.63 -41.10 -5.86
N GLY A 57 9.55 -40.21 -6.22
CA GLY A 57 9.51 -39.31 -7.37
C GLY A 57 10.51 -38.15 -7.33
N ARG A 58 11.30 -38.02 -6.25
CA ARG A 58 12.27 -36.92 -6.07
C ARG A 58 13.68 -37.29 -6.56
N THR A 59 13.88 -37.39 -7.87
CA THR A 59 15.22 -37.23 -8.48
C THR A 59 15.43 -35.82 -9.04
N SER A 60 14.40 -34.97 -9.04
CA SER A 60 14.51 -33.53 -9.29
C SER A 60 14.33 -32.76 -7.98
N ALA A 61 15.17 -31.75 -7.75
CA ALA A 61 14.90 -30.74 -6.72
C ALA A 61 13.44 -30.27 -6.86
N PRO A 62 12.66 -30.20 -5.76
CA PRO A 62 11.28 -29.74 -5.82
C PRO A 62 11.23 -28.39 -6.56
N PRO A 63 10.32 -28.20 -7.52
CA PRO A 63 10.20 -26.91 -8.19
C PRO A 63 10.00 -25.83 -7.12
N ASN A 64 10.72 -24.73 -7.24
CA ASN A 64 10.63 -23.65 -6.26
C ASN A 64 9.25 -23.00 -6.38
N LEU A 65 8.37 -23.32 -5.44
CA LEU A 65 7.00 -22.84 -5.38
C LEU A 65 6.85 -21.63 -4.45
N ASN A 66 7.96 -21.02 -3.97
CA ASN A 66 7.87 -19.86 -3.06
C ASN A 66 7.02 -18.76 -3.67
N ASP A 67 7.21 -18.43 -4.94
CA ASP A 67 6.46 -17.34 -5.58
C ASP A 67 4.96 -17.64 -5.66
N VAL A 68 4.58 -18.91 -5.87
CA VAL A 68 3.18 -19.35 -5.92
C VAL A 68 2.55 -19.33 -4.52
N ILE A 69 3.29 -19.78 -3.51
CA ILE A 69 2.85 -19.77 -2.10
C ILE A 69 2.73 -18.33 -1.60
N LEU A 70 3.72 -17.48 -1.88
CA LEU A 70 3.71 -16.05 -1.52
C LEU A 70 2.64 -15.26 -2.28
N ALA A 71 2.31 -15.65 -3.52
CA ALA A 71 1.21 -15.08 -4.28
C ALA A 71 -0.15 -15.42 -3.64
N GLY A 72 -0.34 -16.64 -3.14
CA GLY A 72 -1.56 -17.04 -2.44
C GLY A 72 -1.77 -16.33 -1.10
N VAL A 73 -0.69 -15.99 -0.39
CA VAL A 73 -0.76 -15.34 0.93
C VAL A 73 -0.94 -13.81 0.84
N ASN A 74 -0.46 -13.15 -0.23
CA ASN A 74 -0.42 -11.68 -0.32
C ASN A 74 -1.50 -11.02 -1.23
N ASP A 75 -2.38 -11.80 -1.84
CA ASP A 75 -3.24 -11.33 -2.93
C ASP A 75 -4.18 -10.13 -2.57
N PRO A 76 -4.86 -10.08 -1.40
CA PRO A 76 -5.76 -8.95 -1.10
C PRO A 76 -5.01 -7.65 -0.81
N TRP A 77 -3.86 -7.72 -0.14
CA TRP A 77 -3.04 -6.56 0.22
C TRP A 77 -2.34 -5.96 -1.00
N ARG A 78 -1.85 -6.82 -1.90
CA ARG A 78 -1.17 -6.39 -3.13
C ARG A 78 -2.11 -5.71 -4.11
N LYS A 79 -3.36 -6.20 -4.25
CA LYS A 79 -4.40 -5.54 -5.07
C LYS A 79 -4.77 -4.16 -4.52
N LEU A 80 -4.80 -3.99 -3.20
CA LEU A 80 -5.07 -2.70 -2.57
C LEU A 80 -3.90 -1.71 -2.78
N GLU A 81 -2.67 -2.18 -2.67
CA GLU A 81 -1.46 -1.38 -2.89
C GLU A 81 -1.27 -0.99 -4.37
N GLN A 82 -1.53 -1.91 -5.31
CA GLN A 82 -1.52 -1.61 -6.74
C GLN A 82 -2.59 -0.58 -7.10
N ARG A 83 -3.81 -0.72 -6.58
CA ARG A 83 -4.86 0.29 -6.77
C ARG A 83 -4.44 1.66 -6.25
N ARG A 84 -3.76 1.73 -5.10
CA ARG A 84 -3.21 2.97 -4.55
C ARG A 84 -2.16 3.60 -5.46
N MET A 85 -1.21 2.81 -5.96
CA MET A 85 -0.19 3.33 -6.87
C MET A 85 -0.81 3.87 -8.16
N VAL A 86 -1.82 3.18 -8.69
CA VAL A 86 -2.55 3.62 -9.89
C VAL A 86 -3.37 4.88 -9.62
N THR A 87 -4.15 4.95 -8.53
CA THR A 87 -4.96 6.14 -8.22
C THR A 87 -4.11 7.37 -7.92
N LEU A 88 -2.98 7.20 -7.23
CA LEU A 88 -2.02 8.28 -6.98
C LEU A 88 -1.33 8.74 -8.27
N ALA A 89 -0.96 7.80 -9.16
CA ALA A 89 -0.40 8.13 -10.47
C ALA A 89 -1.40 8.92 -11.32
N ILE A 90 -2.66 8.49 -11.38
CA ILE A 90 -3.75 9.22 -12.06
C ILE A 90 -3.90 10.62 -11.47
N GLY A 91 -3.91 10.74 -10.15
CA GLY A 91 -3.99 12.02 -9.46
C GLY A 91 -2.84 12.97 -9.82
N ARG A 92 -1.60 12.46 -9.89
CA ARG A 92 -0.42 13.26 -10.30
C ARG A 92 -0.55 13.72 -11.76
N VAL A 93 -0.94 12.82 -12.66
CA VAL A 93 -1.16 13.16 -14.07
C VAL A 93 -2.23 14.25 -14.20
N ALA A 94 -3.33 14.13 -13.46
CA ALA A 94 -4.39 15.15 -13.43
C ALA A 94 -3.89 16.50 -12.92
N LEU A 95 -3.08 16.54 -11.85
CA LEU A 95 -2.49 17.78 -11.33
C LEU A 95 -1.52 18.42 -12.34
N VAL A 96 -0.70 17.63 -13.02
CA VAL A 96 0.20 18.13 -14.08
C VAL A 96 -0.61 18.70 -15.25
N ALA A 97 -1.64 17.98 -15.69
CA ALA A 97 -2.53 18.46 -16.76
C ALA A 97 -3.19 19.79 -16.38
N MET A 98 -3.73 19.91 -15.16
CA MET A 98 -4.32 21.16 -14.68
C MET A 98 -3.29 22.27 -14.51
N ALA A 99 -2.08 21.98 -14.05
CA ALA A 99 -1.00 22.95 -13.98
C ALA A 99 -0.68 23.55 -15.37
N ILE A 100 -0.67 22.72 -16.41
CA ILE A 100 -0.46 23.15 -17.81
C ILE A 100 -1.63 24.03 -18.28
N VAL A 101 -2.89 23.67 -17.95
CA VAL A 101 -4.07 24.48 -18.28
C VAL A 101 -3.98 25.87 -17.63
N TRP A 102 -3.65 25.93 -16.33
CA TRP A 102 -3.44 27.20 -15.62
C TRP A 102 -2.30 28.03 -16.20
N LEU A 103 -1.20 27.37 -16.57
CA LEU A 103 -0.06 28.03 -17.19
C LEU A 103 -0.42 28.62 -18.56
N ALA A 104 -1.09 27.85 -19.42
CA ALA A 104 -1.53 28.32 -20.73
C ALA A 104 -2.49 29.51 -20.59
N TRP A 105 -3.42 29.46 -19.64
CA TRP A 105 -4.36 30.56 -19.40
C TRP A 105 -3.66 31.81 -18.84
N ALA A 106 -2.65 31.64 -17.99
CA ALA A 106 -1.83 32.75 -17.52
C ALA A 106 -1.03 33.38 -18.67
N VAL A 107 -0.40 32.57 -19.52
CA VAL A 107 0.38 33.04 -20.68
C VAL A 107 -0.52 33.79 -21.67
N GLN A 108 -1.71 33.28 -21.96
CA GLN A 108 -2.68 33.98 -22.79
C GLN A 108 -3.04 35.35 -22.21
N ALA A 109 -3.26 35.44 -20.90
CA ALA A 109 -3.54 36.71 -20.23
C ALA A 109 -2.35 37.69 -20.30
N VAL A 110 -1.11 37.22 -20.19
CA VAL A 110 0.10 38.06 -20.34
C VAL A 110 0.27 38.53 -21.78
N VAL A 111 0.07 37.66 -22.77
CA VAL A 111 0.20 38.00 -24.20
C VAL A 111 -0.90 38.98 -24.63
N ALA A 112 -2.11 38.82 -24.08
CA ALA A 112 -3.23 39.73 -24.32
C ALA A 112 -3.14 41.03 -23.49
N ALA A 113 -2.21 41.13 -22.54
CA ALA A 113 -2.05 42.32 -21.72
C ALA A 113 -1.43 43.45 -22.55
N THR A 114 -2.29 44.30 -23.11
CA THR A 114 -1.85 45.39 -23.98
C THR A 114 -1.32 46.60 -23.20
N THR A 115 -1.87 46.91 -22.01
CA THR A 115 -1.33 47.89 -21.04
C THR A 115 -2.00 47.85 -19.65
N ASP A 116 -3.01 46.99 -19.42
CA ASP A 116 -3.81 47.00 -18.19
C ASP A 116 -3.07 46.29 -17.03
N PRO A 117 -2.68 47.03 -15.96
CA PRO A 117 -2.03 46.43 -14.78
C PRO A 117 -2.89 45.38 -14.08
N MET A 118 -4.22 45.48 -14.20
CA MET A 118 -5.14 44.56 -13.56
C MET A 118 -5.07 43.16 -14.20
N VAL A 119 -4.97 43.09 -15.53
CA VAL A 119 -4.82 41.82 -16.27
C VAL A 119 -3.50 41.13 -15.91
N THR A 120 -2.41 41.90 -15.78
CA THR A 120 -1.11 41.34 -15.34
C THR A 120 -1.14 40.80 -13.92
N SER A 121 -1.89 41.44 -13.01
CA SER A 121 -2.06 40.99 -11.63
C SER A 121 -2.79 39.65 -11.55
N PHE A 122 -3.86 39.48 -12.33
CA PHE A 122 -4.56 38.19 -12.44
C PHE A 122 -3.71 37.09 -13.07
N ALA A 123 -2.86 37.43 -14.04
CA ALA A 123 -1.92 36.47 -14.64
C ALA A 123 -0.89 35.96 -13.62
N ALA A 124 -0.39 36.83 -12.73
CA ALA A 124 0.51 36.43 -11.65
C ALA A 124 -0.15 35.42 -10.68
N VAL A 125 -1.41 35.66 -10.31
CA VAL A 125 -2.18 34.71 -9.48
C VAL A 125 -2.34 33.36 -10.19
N ARG A 126 -2.68 33.37 -11.49
CA ARG A 126 -2.82 32.14 -12.30
C ARG A 126 -1.50 31.35 -12.37
N LEU A 127 -0.36 32.03 -12.52
CA LEU A 127 0.98 31.42 -12.46
C LEU A 127 1.28 30.84 -11.07
N GLY A 128 0.90 31.54 -10.00
CA GLY A 128 1.03 31.03 -8.63
C GLY A 128 0.26 29.73 -8.42
N VAL A 129 -0.97 29.64 -8.94
CA VAL A 129 -1.77 28.40 -8.88
C VAL A 129 -1.15 27.30 -9.73
N ALA A 130 -0.68 27.60 -10.95
CA ALA A 130 0.00 26.63 -11.82
C ALA A 130 1.22 26.00 -11.14
N THR A 131 2.06 26.84 -10.53
CA THR A 131 3.27 26.38 -9.81
C THR A 131 2.93 25.58 -8.56
N ALA A 132 1.89 25.99 -7.80
CA ALA A 132 1.41 25.23 -6.64
C ALA A 132 0.91 23.83 -7.03
N LEU A 133 0.15 23.71 -8.12
CA LEU A 133 -0.31 22.41 -8.64
C LEU A 133 0.85 21.52 -9.12
N GLY A 134 1.84 22.11 -9.78
CA GLY A 134 3.07 21.40 -10.17
C GLY A 134 3.87 20.89 -8.97
N LEU A 135 4.00 21.70 -7.91
CA LEU A 135 4.63 21.29 -6.65
C LEU A 135 3.84 20.16 -5.97
N CYS A 136 2.51 20.23 -5.95
CA CYS A 136 1.67 19.15 -5.44
C CYS A 136 1.81 17.85 -6.23
N ALA A 137 2.04 17.92 -7.54
CA ALA A 137 2.30 16.74 -8.37
C ALA A 137 3.62 16.04 -7.99
N TRP A 138 4.67 16.80 -7.67
CA TRP A 138 5.95 16.25 -7.19
C TRP A 138 5.92 15.84 -5.71
N ARG A 139 5.23 16.60 -4.85
CA ARG A 139 5.11 16.35 -3.41
C ARG A 139 3.63 16.41 -2.97
N PRO A 140 2.91 15.27 -2.99
CA PRO A 140 1.49 15.22 -2.62
C PRO A 140 1.24 15.59 -1.14
N SER A 141 2.27 15.55 -0.30
CA SER A 141 2.16 15.98 1.11
C SER A 141 1.73 17.44 1.28
N GLN A 142 1.89 18.29 0.27
CA GLN A 142 1.51 19.71 0.31
C GLN A 142 0.06 19.98 -0.15
N VAL A 143 -0.65 18.96 -0.66
CA VAL A 143 -2.03 19.07 -1.15
C VAL A 143 -3.00 19.76 -0.18
N PRO A 144 -3.05 19.48 1.14
CA PRO A 144 -4.06 20.11 2.01
C PRO A 144 -3.91 21.63 2.13
N GLY A 145 -2.67 22.16 2.10
CA GLY A 145 -2.45 23.61 2.14
C GLY A 145 -2.92 24.29 0.84
N VAL A 146 -2.58 23.70 -0.31
CA VAL A 146 -2.98 24.21 -1.63
C VAL A 146 -4.48 24.05 -1.85
N LEU A 147 -5.09 22.97 -1.36
CA LEU A 147 -6.53 22.73 -1.41
C LEU A 147 -7.31 23.82 -0.68
N LEU A 148 -6.82 24.28 0.48
CA LEU A 148 -7.46 25.39 1.20
C LEU A 148 -7.44 26.69 0.38
N VAL A 149 -6.30 27.01 -0.25
CA VAL A 149 -6.15 28.21 -1.07
C VAL A 149 -7.02 28.13 -2.34
N VAL A 150 -6.93 27.04 -3.10
CA VAL A 150 -7.69 26.87 -4.36
C VAL A 150 -9.18 26.70 -4.09
N GLY A 151 -9.56 26.02 -3.00
CA GLY A 151 -10.95 25.83 -2.60
C GLY A 151 -11.63 27.14 -2.16
N THR A 152 -10.93 27.98 -1.39
CA THR A 152 -11.44 29.30 -1.03
C THR A 152 -11.54 30.21 -2.26
N MET A 153 -10.51 30.21 -3.13
CA MET A 153 -10.54 30.93 -4.40
C MET A 153 -11.76 30.54 -5.24
N PHE A 154 -12.00 29.24 -5.45
CA PHE A 154 -13.17 28.74 -6.17
C PHE A 154 -14.49 29.23 -5.54
N THR A 155 -14.62 29.13 -4.22
CA THR A 155 -15.83 29.54 -3.50
C THR A 155 -16.13 31.03 -3.69
N PHE A 156 -15.10 31.88 -3.61
CA PHE A 156 -15.24 33.31 -3.87
C PHE A 156 -15.57 33.59 -5.34
N THR A 157 -14.93 32.91 -6.29
CA THR A 157 -15.23 33.06 -7.72
C THR A 157 -16.68 32.72 -8.03
N VAL A 158 -17.20 31.62 -7.47
CA VAL A 158 -18.63 31.27 -7.58
C VAL A 158 -19.51 32.34 -6.96
N GLY A 159 -19.16 32.83 -5.76
CA GLY A 159 -19.91 33.90 -5.10
C GLY A 159 -19.97 35.19 -5.92
N PHE A 160 -18.85 35.60 -6.53
CA PHE A 160 -18.81 36.75 -7.42
C PHE A 160 -19.61 36.52 -8.70
N ALA A 161 -19.56 35.33 -9.30
CA ALA A 161 -20.38 35.00 -10.46
C ALA A 161 -21.88 35.07 -10.13
N VAL A 162 -22.31 34.54 -8.99
CA VAL A 162 -23.71 34.62 -8.55
C VAL A 162 -24.12 36.08 -8.31
N ARG A 163 -23.27 36.88 -7.66
CA ARG A 163 -23.53 38.32 -7.45
C ARG A 163 -23.73 39.05 -8.79
N ASP A 164 -22.83 38.79 -9.74
CA ASP A 164 -22.85 39.44 -11.05
C ASP A 164 -24.11 39.06 -11.85
N ALA A 165 -24.61 37.83 -11.65
CA ALA A 165 -25.86 37.35 -12.24
C ALA A 165 -27.08 38.10 -11.72
N ILE A 166 -27.08 38.36 -10.42
CA ILE A 166 -28.17 39.08 -9.76
C ILE A 166 -28.16 40.57 -10.16
N MET A 167 -26.98 41.18 -10.27
CA MET A 167 -26.84 42.59 -10.62
C MET A 167 -26.99 42.87 -12.12
N GLY A 168 -26.97 41.83 -12.97
CA GLY A 168 -27.05 41.98 -14.43
C GLY A 168 -25.85 42.70 -15.03
N THR A 169 -24.72 42.72 -14.33
CA THR A 169 -23.52 43.49 -14.65
C THR A 169 -22.46 42.69 -15.42
N GLY A 170 -22.70 41.40 -15.68
CA GLY A 170 -21.66 40.44 -16.05
C GLY A 170 -21.76 39.76 -17.41
N GLU A 171 -20.64 39.72 -18.14
CA GLU A 171 -20.36 38.66 -19.11
C GLU A 171 -19.88 37.40 -18.35
N PHE A 172 -20.69 36.33 -18.36
CA PHE A 172 -20.35 35.06 -17.73
C PHE A 172 -19.23 34.32 -18.48
N GLY A 173 -18.01 34.38 -17.95
CA GLY A 173 -16.92 33.51 -18.37
C GLY A 173 -17.05 32.11 -17.74
N PHE A 174 -17.46 31.11 -18.51
CA PHE A 174 -17.51 29.71 -18.05
C PHE A 174 -16.12 29.18 -17.63
N ASP A 175 -15.07 29.68 -18.28
CA ASP A 175 -13.67 29.38 -17.98
C ASP A 175 -13.27 29.75 -16.54
N GLY A 176 -13.78 30.87 -16.04
CA GLY A 176 -13.54 31.35 -14.67
C GLY A 176 -14.02 30.41 -13.57
N ILE A 177 -15.02 29.57 -13.83
CA ILE A 177 -15.64 28.69 -12.83
C ILE A 177 -15.18 27.24 -13.01
N VAL A 178 -15.14 26.76 -14.25
CA VAL A 178 -14.85 25.35 -14.56
C VAL A 178 -13.41 24.98 -14.24
N ILE A 179 -12.44 25.84 -14.61
CA ILE A 179 -11.02 25.58 -14.38
C ILE A 179 -10.69 25.44 -12.88
N PRO A 180 -11.10 26.36 -11.98
CA PRO A 180 -10.87 26.18 -10.55
C PRO A 180 -11.68 25.02 -9.95
N LEU A 181 -12.90 24.73 -10.44
CA LEU A 181 -13.68 23.57 -9.97
C LEU A 181 -12.93 22.26 -10.24
N VAL A 182 -12.49 22.03 -11.48
CA VAL A 182 -11.77 20.81 -11.87
C VAL A 182 -10.46 20.69 -11.10
N SER A 183 -9.79 21.82 -10.86
CA SER A 183 -8.55 21.87 -10.06
C SER A 183 -8.80 21.47 -8.60
N ALA A 184 -9.87 21.99 -7.99
CA ALA A 184 -10.28 21.63 -6.63
C ALA A 184 -10.65 20.14 -6.54
N LEU A 185 -11.39 19.60 -7.51
CA LEU A 185 -11.73 18.18 -7.57
C LEU A 185 -10.48 17.29 -7.72
N ALA A 186 -9.52 17.68 -8.55
CA ALA A 186 -8.25 16.97 -8.69
C ALA A 186 -7.43 16.96 -7.40
N LEU A 187 -7.42 18.08 -6.65
CA LEU A 187 -6.79 18.18 -5.34
C LEU A 187 -7.50 17.33 -4.28
N VAL A 188 -8.84 17.32 -4.27
CA VAL A 188 -9.61 16.43 -3.37
C VAL A 188 -9.33 14.97 -3.70
N TRP A 189 -9.35 14.60 -4.97
CA TRP A 189 -9.07 13.23 -5.41
C TRP A 189 -7.67 12.76 -4.99
N THR A 190 -6.66 13.59 -5.22
CA THR A 190 -5.28 13.30 -4.83
C THR A 190 -5.11 13.24 -3.32
N TRP A 191 -5.79 14.11 -2.56
CA TRP A 191 -5.79 14.06 -1.10
C TRP A 191 -6.42 12.77 -0.56
N VAL A 192 -7.57 12.36 -1.10
CA VAL A 192 -8.24 11.10 -0.72
C VAL A 192 -7.38 9.89 -1.09
N ALA A 193 -6.73 9.90 -2.25
CA ALA A 193 -5.84 8.82 -2.68
C ALA A 193 -4.57 8.70 -1.81
N ASP A 194 -4.05 9.82 -1.32
CA ASP A 194 -2.83 9.87 -0.49
C ASP A 194 -3.12 9.53 0.99
N ARG A 195 -4.15 10.14 1.59
CA ARG A 195 -4.47 10.01 3.04
C ARG A 195 -5.65 9.10 3.40
N GLY A 196 -6.41 8.59 2.43
CA GLY A 196 -7.64 7.81 2.70
C GLY A 196 -7.42 6.57 3.58
N ILE A 197 -6.24 5.96 3.55
CA ILE A 197 -5.92 4.79 4.38
C ILE A 197 -5.53 5.19 5.81
N GLU A 198 -4.84 6.32 6.00
CA GLU A 198 -4.50 6.82 7.34
C GLU A 198 -5.76 7.18 8.12
N VAL A 199 -6.72 7.83 7.46
CA VAL A 199 -8.03 8.16 8.05
C VAL A 199 -8.81 6.89 8.37
N ARG A 200 -8.84 5.91 7.44
CA ARG A 200 -9.52 4.63 7.67
C ARG A 200 -8.86 3.78 8.76
N ARG A 201 -7.53 3.82 8.86
CA ARG A 201 -6.75 3.12 9.88
C ARG A 201 -6.91 3.80 11.25
N ALA A 202 -6.89 5.13 11.30
CA ALA A 202 -7.23 5.91 12.49
C ALA A 202 -8.67 5.64 12.94
N TRP A 203 -9.63 5.55 12.00
CA TRP A 203 -10.99 5.13 12.27
C TRP A 203 -11.05 3.70 12.82
N SER A 204 -10.26 2.75 12.29
CA SER A 204 -10.21 1.38 12.82
C SER A 204 -9.62 1.28 14.22
N TYR A 205 -8.68 2.16 14.57
CA TYR A 205 -8.13 2.27 15.93
C TYR A 205 -9.12 2.92 16.89
N LEU A 206 -9.90 3.91 16.42
CA LEU A 206 -10.96 4.55 17.19
C LEU A 206 -12.20 3.67 17.35
N SER A 207 -12.52 2.87 16.32
CA SER A 207 -13.65 1.95 16.32
C SER A 207 -13.31 0.63 16.99
N ALA A 208 -12.34 0.60 17.92
CA ALA A 208 -11.84 -0.58 18.62
C ALA A 208 -12.95 -1.63 18.82
N ASN A 209 -13.03 -2.55 17.87
CA ASN A 209 -13.95 -3.66 17.88
C ASN A 209 -13.06 -4.88 18.08
N PRO A 210 -12.85 -5.33 19.33
CA PRO A 210 -12.06 -6.51 19.62
C PRO A 210 -12.92 -7.74 19.33
N TYR A 211 -12.99 -8.18 18.06
CA TYR A 211 -13.47 -9.51 17.69
C TYR A 211 -12.70 -10.03 16.48
#